data_AF-A0AA42Z1U1-F1
#
_entry.id   AF-A0AA42Z1U1-F1
#
_cell.length_a   1.000
_cell.length_b   1.000
_cell.length_c   1.000
_cell.angle_alpha   90.00
_cell.angle_beta   90.00
_cell.angle_gamma   90.00
#
_symmetry.space_group_name_H-M   'P 1'
#
loop_
_entity.id
_entity.type
_entity.pdbx_description
1 polymer ?
#
loop_
_entity_poly.entity_id
_entity_poly.type
_entity_poly.pdbx_seq_one_letter_code
_entity_poly.pdbx_strand_id
1 'polypeptide(L)'
;MFTIDNERNALLAPYLAQLFDQFGAAPTSPEADTASDLADIWETEIIRQVVESEEGDGWTQLVVEGTAWRMKFDDEAEQLENDRESLATKDVDALNAQLMTNAAIGMTLMKETQRVIDGMILSGHFDLAKRVSNFRNRMGQTLNQIEHCIGPSAYAAAELMSESMTVPKPDTKLVSSVIRESHPLGHGAKRGARWEARREAKQEETQQAKQEEKQEQKQEEKARKALPIERLPTITYDDEETRSHLPKMLMVLGVLVAIWGVFVLPKATSDGIPVLTMDQLPRNSAIVRIEARPPSLFLAVSDDEWWSMARAEREELMTEIGATASVAGYKGAQFFLHDGTTVGRWLESTGCWLAKPIKPGSKVRS
;
A
#
# COMPACT_ATOMS: atom_id res chain seq x y z
N MET A 1 -14.52 -4.52 -37.34
CA MET A 1 -13.47 -4.27 -36.33
C MET A 1 -14.20 -3.84 -35.08
N PHE A 2 -14.60 -4.81 -34.25
CA PHE A 2 -15.21 -4.52 -32.96
C PHE A 2 -14.07 -4.03 -32.06
N THR A 3 -14.12 -2.78 -31.63
CA THR A 3 -13.08 -2.19 -30.79
C THR A 3 -13.07 -2.92 -29.47
N ILE A 4 -11.92 -3.43 -29.07
CA ILE A 4 -11.74 -4.29 -27.90
C ILE A 4 -12.17 -3.61 -26.59
N ASP A 5 -12.18 -2.27 -26.58
CA ASP A 5 -12.80 -1.44 -25.53
C ASP A 5 -14.29 -1.76 -25.32
N ASN A 6 -15.03 -2.13 -26.36
CA ASN A 6 -16.45 -2.49 -26.25
C ASN A 6 -16.65 -3.83 -25.54
N GLU A 7 -15.75 -4.80 -25.71
CA GLU A 7 -15.86 -6.11 -25.05
C GLU A 7 -15.52 -6.00 -23.57
N ARG A 8 -14.42 -5.31 -23.23
CA ARG A 8 -14.06 -5.01 -21.83
C ARG A 8 -15.20 -4.28 -21.13
N ASN A 9 -15.71 -3.21 -21.75
CA ASN A 9 -16.79 -2.41 -21.16
C ASN A 9 -18.09 -3.21 -21.05
N ALA A 10 -18.44 -4.03 -22.04
CA ALA A 10 -19.63 -4.88 -21.97
C ALA A 10 -19.54 -5.90 -20.82
N LEU A 11 -18.35 -6.49 -20.59
CA LEU A 11 -18.13 -7.47 -19.53
C LEU A 11 -18.12 -6.85 -18.13
N LEU A 12 -17.61 -5.62 -18.00
CA LEU A 12 -17.55 -4.91 -16.71
C LEU A 12 -18.80 -4.07 -16.41
N ALA A 13 -19.62 -3.75 -17.41
CA ALA A 13 -20.78 -2.87 -17.26
C ALA A 13 -21.74 -3.23 -16.11
N PRO A 14 -22.12 -4.51 -15.88
CA PRO A 14 -22.99 -4.86 -14.77
C PRO A 14 -22.39 -4.52 -13.40
N TYR A 15 -21.08 -4.78 -13.24
CA TYR A 15 -20.34 -4.54 -12.01
C TYR A 15 -20.03 -3.06 -11.80
N LEU A 16 -19.80 -2.32 -12.89
CA LEU A 16 -19.70 -0.86 -12.85
C LEU A 16 -21.02 -0.23 -12.39
N ALA A 17 -22.15 -0.70 -12.91
CA ALA A 17 -23.47 -0.25 -12.47
C ALA A 17 -23.70 -0.57 -10.98
N GLN A 18 -23.38 -1.78 -10.55
CA GLN A 18 -23.48 -2.19 -9.14
C GLN A 18 -22.60 -1.33 -8.22
N LEU A 19 -21.36 -1.05 -8.62
CA LEU A 19 -20.45 -0.15 -7.90
C LEU A 19 -21.04 1.24 -7.76
N PHE A 20 -21.56 1.81 -8.85
CA PHE A 20 -22.15 3.14 -8.82
C PHE A 20 -23.47 3.19 -8.03
N ASP A 21 -24.27 2.13 -8.03
CA ASP A 21 -25.45 2.04 -7.18
C ASP A 21 -25.07 1.95 -5.69
N GLN A 22 -24.02 1.19 -5.35
CA GLN A 22 -23.54 1.04 -3.97
C GLN A 22 -22.89 2.32 -3.42
N PHE A 23 -22.09 3.02 -4.23
CA PHE A 23 -21.28 4.15 -3.78
C PHE A 23 -21.80 5.52 -4.24
N GLY A 24 -22.77 5.57 -5.14
CA GLY A 24 -23.38 6.80 -5.63
C GLY A 24 -24.53 7.31 -4.78
N ALA A 25 -25.11 6.47 -3.92
CA ALA A 25 -26.05 6.92 -2.90
C ALA A 25 -25.28 7.59 -1.75
N ALA A 26 -25.69 8.81 -1.35
CA ALA A 26 -25.17 9.42 -0.13
C ALA A 26 -25.36 8.45 1.05
N PRO A 27 -24.35 8.23 1.92
CA PRO A 27 -24.46 7.24 2.98
C PRO A 27 -25.66 7.55 3.87
N THR A 28 -26.71 6.75 3.78
CA THR A 28 -27.98 6.99 4.49
C THR A 28 -27.90 6.58 5.97
N SER A 29 -26.84 5.91 6.40
CA SER A 29 -26.62 5.53 7.80
C SER A 29 -25.14 5.26 8.11
N PRO A 30 -24.61 5.70 9.27
CA PRO A 30 -23.27 5.36 9.74
C PRO A 30 -23.10 3.89 10.18
N GLU A 31 -24.13 3.04 10.07
CA GLU A 31 -24.09 1.62 10.49
C GLU A 31 -23.84 0.62 9.33
N ALA A 32 -23.55 1.09 8.11
CA ALA A 32 -23.24 0.22 6.96
C ALA A 32 -21.77 -0.26 6.99
N ASP A 33 -21.36 -0.94 8.06
CA ASP A 33 -20.01 -1.48 8.25
C ASP A 33 -19.73 -2.76 7.43
N THR A 34 -20.73 -3.37 6.79
CA THR A 34 -20.57 -4.66 6.09
C THR A 34 -20.05 -4.56 4.66
N ALA A 35 -20.10 -3.39 4.02
CA ALA A 35 -19.45 -3.17 2.72
C ALA A 35 -17.92 -2.93 2.84
N SER A 36 -17.42 -2.84 4.07
CA SER A 36 -16.03 -2.45 4.41
C SER A 36 -14.99 -3.54 4.16
N ASP A 37 -15.37 -4.77 3.82
CA ASP A 37 -14.39 -5.86 3.64
C ASP A 37 -13.81 -5.95 2.22
N LEU A 38 -14.52 -5.44 1.19
CA LEU A 38 -14.11 -5.61 -0.22
C LEU A 38 -13.33 -4.43 -0.80
N ALA A 39 -13.67 -3.20 -0.40
CA ALA A 39 -13.07 -1.97 -0.90
C ALA A 39 -12.39 -1.17 0.23
N ASP A 40 -11.14 -0.79 0.00
CA ASP A 40 -10.39 0.09 0.91
C ASP A 40 -11.10 1.46 1.00
N ILE A 41 -11.06 2.13 2.16
CA ILE A 41 -11.66 3.47 2.36
C ILE A 41 -11.26 4.44 1.24
N TRP A 42 -10.02 4.33 0.76
CA TRP A 42 -9.51 5.15 -0.34
C TRP A 42 -10.10 4.78 -1.72
N GLU A 43 -10.37 3.50 -2.01
CA GLU A 43 -11.01 3.06 -3.25
C GLU A 43 -12.45 3.58 -3.31
N THR A 44 -13.18 3.43 -2.21
CA THR A 44 -14.54 3.96 -2.05
C THR A 44 -14.59 5.48 -2.31
N GLU A 45 -13.62 6.22 -1.76
CA GLU A 45 -13.53 7.66 -1.98
C GLU A 45 -13.26 8.02 -3.46
N ILE A 46 -12.45 7.22 -4.17
CA ILE A 46 -12.22 7.42 -5.60
C ILE A 46 -13.46 7.13 -6.41
N ILE A 47 -14.14 6.02 -6.13
CA ILE A 47 -15.37 5.65 -6.83
C ILE A 47 -16.39 6.78 -6.65
N ARG A 48 -16.55 7.28 -5.42
CA ARG A 48 -17.40 8.43 -5.12
C ARG A 48 -17.00 9.68 -5.92
N GLN A 49 -15.70 9.99 -5.99
CA GLN A 49 -15.21 11.12 -6.78
C GLN A 49 -15.50 10.98 -8.27
N VAL A 50 -15.38 9.78 -8.84
CA VAL A 50 -15.73 9.53 -10.26
C VAL A 50 -17.22 9.72 -10.49
N VAL A 51 -18.07 9.21 -9.60
CA VAL A 51 -19.52 9.37 -9.65
C VAL A 51 -19.91 10.86 -9.58
N GLU A 52 -19.28 11.62 -8.68
CA GLU A 52 -19.59 13.04 -8.47
C GLU A 52 -19.04 13.96 -9.58
N SER A 53 -17.93 13.58 -10.24
CA SER A 53 -17.21 14.49 -11.15
C SER A 53 -17.68 14.45 -12.60
N GLU A 54 -18.43 13.44 -13.05
CA GLU A 54 -18.81 13.12 -14.45
C GLU A 54 -17.62 12.99 -15.44
N GLU A 55 -16.46 13.61 -15.17
CA GLU A 55 -15.18 13.51 -15.86
C GLU A 55 -14.14 12.93 -14.88
N GLY A 56 -14.01 11.60 -14.84
CA GLY A 56 -12.89 10.94 -14.17
C GLY A 56 -11.59 11.19 -14.94
N ASP A 57 -10.50 11.46 -14.22
CA ASP A 57 -9.19 11.41 -14.83
C ASP A 57 -8.83 9.95 -15.20
N GLY A 58 -7.91 9.77 -16.15
CA GLY A 58 -7.65 8.43 -16.70
C GLY A 58 -7.19 7.39 -15.66
N TRP A 59 -6.70 7.81 -14.49
CA TRP A 59 -6.30 6.88 -13.44
C TRP A 59 -7.45 6.50 -12.49
N THR A 60 -8.35 7.44 -12.17
CA THR A 60 -9.53 7.12 -11.37
C THR A 60 -10.43 6.13 -12.12
N GLN A 61 -10.58 6.27 -13.44
CA GLN A 61 -11.28 5.29 -14.27
C GLN A 61 -10.65 3.88 -14.16
N LEU A 62 -9.32 3.77 -14.21
CA LEU A 62 -8.64 2.48 -14.05
C LEU A 62 -8.85 1.85 -12.67
N VAL A 63 -8.92 2.67 -11.62
CA VAL A 63 -9.26 2.18 -10.27
C VAL A 63 -10.68 1.63 -10.25
N VAL A 64 -11.65 2.37 -10.80
CA VAL A 64 -13.05 1.93 -10.86
C VAL A 64 -13.19 0.64 -11.68
N GLU A 65 -12.59 0.58 -12.87
CA GLU A 65 -12.61 -0.62 -13.72
C GLU A 65 -11.92 -1.81 -13.06
N GLY A 66 -10.78 -1.59 -12.41
CA GLY A 66 -10.08 -2.65 -11.67
C GLY A 66 -10.85 -3.14 -10.46
N THR A 67 -11.58 -2.29 -9.75
CA THR A 67 -12.47 -2.71 -8.66
C THR A 67 -13.66 -3.49 -9.21
N ALA A 68 -14.27 -3.05 -10.31
CA ALA A 68 -15.37 -3.78 -10.97
C ALA A 68 -14.93 -5.17 -11.43
N TRP A 69 -13.72 -5.26 -12.00
CA TRP A 69 -13.12 -6.53 -12.40
C TRP A 69 -12.85 -7.46 -11.23
N ARG A 70 -12.36 -6.94 -10.08
CA ARG A 70 -12.16 -7.74 -8.86
C ARG A 70 -13.49 -8.29 -8.34
N MET A 71 -14.51 -7.44 -8.21
CA MET A 71 -15.85 -7.87 -7.78
C MET A 71 -16.41 -8.96 -8.70
N LYS A 72 -16.27 -8.77 -10.02
CA LYS A 72 -16.66 -9.78 -11.00
C LYS A 72 -15.97 -11.11 -10.75
N PHE A 73 -14.66 -11.09 -10.55
CA PHE A 73 -13.91 -12.31 -10.33
C PHE A 73 -14.29 -12.96 -8.99
N ASP A 74 -14.44 -12.19 -7.91
CA ASP A 74 -14.78 -12.74 -6.59
C ASP A 74 -16.15 -13.46 -6.64
N ASP A 75 -17.16 -12.86 -7.27
CA ASP A 75 -18.48 -13.48 -7.49
C ASP A 75 -18.38 -14.75 -8.35
N GLU A 76 -17.61 -14.69 -9.45
CA GLU A 76 -17.44 -15.83 -10.34
C GLU A 76 -16.59 -16.94 -9.69
N ALA A 77 -15.60 -16.61 -8.87
CA ALA A 77 -14.71 -17.54 -8.19
C ALA A 77 -15.46 -18.39 -7.15
N GLU A 78 -16.37 -17.77 -6.39
CA GLU A 78 -17.26 -18.49 -5.49
C GLU A 78 -18.19 -19.43 -6.27
N GLN A 79 -18.77 -18.95 -7.36
CA GLN A 79 -19.61 -19.79 -8.22
C GLN A 79 -18.81 -20.95 -8.83
N LEU A 80 -17.59 -20.69 -9.26
CA LEU A 80 -16.63 -21.64 -9.82
C LEU A 80 -16.29 -22.78 -8.87
N GLU A 81 -16.02 -22.46 -7.61
CA GLU A 81 -15.69 -23.46 -6.59
C GLU A 81 -16.88 -24.40 -6.36
N ASN A 82 -18.10 -23.84 -6.27
CA ASN A 82 -19.34 -24.61 -6.15
C ASN A 82 -19.64 -25.46 -7.40
N ASP A 83 -19.45 -24.89 -8.59
CA ASP A 83 -19.77 -25.54 -9.85
C ASP A 83 -18.75 -26.64 -10.20
N ARG A 84 -17.47 -26.46 -9.87
CA ARG A 84 -16.40 -27.44 -10.17
C ARG A 84 -16.62 -28.78 -9.46
N GLU A 85 -17.30 -28.79 -8.32
CA GLU A 85 -17.68 -30.02 -7.63
C GLU A 85 -18.84 -30.76 -8.32
N SER A 86 -19.66 -30.07 -9.13
CA SER A 86 -20.89 -30.62 -9.72
C SER A 86 -20.87 -30.79 -11.25
N LEU A 87 -19.94 -30.13 -11.96
CA LEU A 87 -20.00 -29.99 -13.43
C LEU A 87 -19.50 -31.21 -14.23
N ALA A 88 -20.17 -31.44 -15.37
CA ALA A 88 -19.70 -32.34 -16.42
C ALA A 88 -18.53 -31.71 -17.21
N THR A 89 -17.71 -32.55 -17.85
CA THR A 89 -16.47 -32.11 -18.53
C THR A 89 -16.64 -31.02 -19.58
N LYS A 90 -17.81 -30.88 -20.23
CA LYS A 90 -18.07 -29.85 -21.25
C LYS A 90 -18.24 -28.44 -20.68
N ASP A 91 -18.72 -28.33 -19.45
CA ASP A 91 -18.94 -27.02 -18.83
C ASP A 91 -17.62 -26.43 -18.29
N VAL A 92 -16.66 -27.30 -17.97
CA VAL A 92 -15.30 -26.92 -17.55
C VAL A 92 -14.55 -26.14 -18.63
N ASP A 93 -14.72 -26.50 -19.91
CA ASP A 93 -14.04 -25.80 -21.02
C ASP A 93 -14.58 -24.38 -21.23
N ALA A 94 -15.91 -24.20 -21.16
CA ALA A 94 -16.54 -22.88 -21.26
C ALA A 94 -16.12 -21.97 -20.10
N LEU A 95 -16.06 -22.55 -18.91
CA LEU A 95 -15.64 -21.90 -17.68
C LEU A 95 -14.18 -21.46 -17.71
N ASN A 96 -13.28 -22.34 -18.18
CA ASN A 96 -11.88 -22.00 -18.40
C ASN A 96 -11.72 -20.86 -19.43
N ALA A 97 -12.54 -20.85 -20.49
CA ALA A 97 -12.52 -19.76 -21.47
C ALA A 97 -12.95 -18.41 -20.87
N GLN A 98 -13.95 -18.41 -19.99
CA GLN A 98 -14.39 -17.21 -19.26
C GLN A 98 -13.30 -16.70 -18.30
N LEU A 99 -12.71 -17.59 -17.50
CA LEU A 99 -11.61 -17.25 -16.60
C LEU A 99 -10.36 -16.75 -17.33
N MET A 100 -10.03 -17.35 -18.47
CA MET A 100 -8.94 -16.89 -19.34
C MET A 100 -9.21 -15.46 -19.85
N THR A 101 -10.46 -15.16 -20.22
CA THR A 101 -10.87 -13.80 -20.62
C THR A 101 -10.74 -12.81 -19.46
N ASN A 102 -11.16 -13.20 -18.25
CA ASN A 102 -10.99 -12.36 -17.05
C ASN A 102 -9.53 -12.12 -16.70
N ALA A 103 -8.68 -13.14 -16.79
CA ALA A 103 -7.23 -12.98 -16.62
C ALA A 103 -6.66 -11.98 -17.63
N ALA A 104 -7.08 -12.08 -18.90
CA ALA A 104 -6.63 -11.17 -19.94
C ALA A 104 -7.03 -9.70 -19.65
N ILE A 105 -8.26 -9.48 -19.16
CA ILE A 105 -8.73 -8.15 -18.72
C ILE A 105 -7.90 -7.65 -17.53
N GLY A 106 -7.72 -8.47 -16.50
CA GLY A 106 -6.95 -8.10 -15.31
C GLY A 106 -5.49 -7.75 -15.62
N MET A 107 -4.83 -8.54 -16.48
CA MET A 107 -3.47 -8.27 -16.96
C MET A 107 -3.40 -6.96 -17.74
N THR A 108 -4.40 -6.67 -18.58
CA THR A 108 -4.49 -5.42 -19.34
C THR A 108 -4.59 -4.22 -18.40
N LEU A 109 -5.50 -4.28 -17.43
CA LEU A 109 -5.68 -3.24 -16.42
C LEU A 109 -4.42 -3.05 -15.57
N MET A 110 -3.70 -4.13 -15.21
CA MET A 110 -2.42 -4.02 -14.51
C MET A 110 -1.33 -3.32 -15.32
N LYS A 111 -1.24 -3.60 -16.63
CA LYS A 111 -0.30 -2.93 -17.55
C LYS A 111 -0.63 -1.44 -17.69
N GLU A 112 -1.91 -1.09 -17.80
CA GLU A 112 -2.38 0.31 -17.87
C GLU A 112 -2.15 1.05 -16.56
N THR A 113 -2.44 0.42 -15.42
CA THR A 113 -2.19 0.95 -14.09
C THR A 113 -0.70 1.21 -13.85
N GLN A 114 0.20 0.31 -14.29
CA GLN A 114 1.64 0.55 -14.18
C GLN A 114 2.08 1.80 -14.95
N ARG A 115 1.54 2.03 -16.16
CA ARG A 115 1.86 3.24 -16.94
C ARG A 115 1.44 4.52 -16.21
N VAL A 116 0.28 4.48 -15.56
CA VAL A 116 -0.20 5.59 -14.73
C VAL A 116 0.72 5.83 -13.54
N ILE A 117 1.14 4.76 -12.84
CA ILE A 117 2.09 4.85 -11.73
C ILE A 117 3.39 5.52 -12.19
N ASP A 118 3.94 5.08 -13.33
CA ASP A 118 5.15 5.68 -13.90
C ASP A 118 4.96 7.17 -14.22
N GLY A 119 3.82 7.55 -14.80
CA GLY A 119 3.46 8.94 -15.08
C GLY A 119 3.34 9.80 -13.82
N MET A 120 2.75 9.25 -12.75
CA MET A 120 2.64 9.92 -11.45
C MET A 120 4.00 10.12 -10.80
N ILE A 121 4.89 9.12 -10.86
CA ILE A 121 6.27 9.21 -10.36
C ILE A 121 7.02 10.31 -11.10
N LEU A 122 6.95 10.35 -12.44
CA LEU A 122 7.62 11.35 -13.26
C LEU A 122 7.09 12.77 -13.01
N SER A 123 5.80 12.89 -12.62
CA SER A 123 5.16 14.18 -12.31
C SER A 123 5.34 14.59 -10.85
N GLY A 124 5.99 13.79 -10.01
CA GLY A 124 6.23 14.07 -8.59
C GLY A 124 5.06 13.74 -7.65
N HIS A 125 4.04 13.02 -8.10
CA HIS A 125 2.88 12.60 -7.30
C HIS A 125 3.12 11.25 -6.58
N PHE A 126 4.17 11.18 -5.74
CA PHE A 126 4.62 9.93 -5.11
C PHE A 126 3.57 9.26 -4.19
N ASP A 127 2.84 10.04 -3.40
CA ASP A 127 1.83 9.49 -2.49
C ASP A 127 0.69 8.80 -3.24
N LEU A 128 0.25 9.40 -4.35
CA LEU A 128 -0.77 8.82 -5.21
C LEU A 128 -0.25 7.58 -5.93
N ALA A 129 0.97 7.66 -6.49
CA ALA A 129 1.64 6.51 -7.11
C ALA A 129 1.74 5.32 -6.14
N LYS A 130 2.05 5.57 -4.87
CA LYS A 130 2.10 4.53 -3.83
C LYS A 130 0.74 3.87 -3.60
N ARG A 131 -0.35 4.65 -3.53
CA ARG A 131 -1.71 4.10 -3.34
C ARG A 131 -2.14 3.28 -4.56
N VAL A 132 -1.95 3.80 -5.77
CA VAL A 132 -2.24 3.08 -7.01
C VAL A 132 -1.37 1.83 -7.16
N SER A 133 -0.12 1.85 -6.69
CA SER A 133 0.73 0.66 -6.64
C SER A 133 0.19 -0.40 -5.68
N ASN A 134 -0.34 -0.01 -4.51
CA ASN A 134 -0.97 -0.97 -3.61
C ASN A 134 -2.22 -1.59 -4.23
N PHE A 135 -3.04 -0.79 -4.93
CA PHE A 135 -4.18 -1.28 -5.70
C PHE A 135 -3.76 -2.29 -6.78
N ARG A 136 -2.74 -1.96 -7.58
CA ARG A 136 -2.16 -2.88 -8.56
C ARG A 136 -1.69 -4.19 -7.93
N ASN A 137 -1.12 -4.16 -6.73
CA ASN A 137 -0.71 -5.37 -6.02
C ASN A 137 -1.90 -6.25 -5.64
N ARG A 138 -3.04 -5.66 -5.23
CA ARG A 138 -4.29 -6.42 -5.00
C ARG A 138 -4.78 -7.09 -6.28
N MET A 139 -4.74 -6.39 -7.42
CA MET A 139 -5.06 -7.01 -8.71
C MET A 139 -4.14 -8.19 -9.05
N GLY A 140 -2.85 -8.07 -8.75
CA GLY A 140 -1.89 -9.16 -8.93
C GLY A 140 -2.20 -10.39 -8.06
N GLN A 141 -2.68 -10.19 -6.84
CA GLN A 141 -3.13 -11.30 -5.98
C GLN A 141 -4.34 -12.03 -6.58
N THR A 142 -5.33 -11.28 -7.09
CA THR A 142 -6.49 -11.84 -7.79
C THR A 142 -6.08 -12.61 -9.06
N LEU A 143 -5.13 -12.08 -9.84
CA LEU A 143 -4.61 -12.81 -11.01
C LEU A 143 -3.90 -14.12 -10.64
N ASN A 144 -3.15 -14.15 -9.54
CA ASN A 144 -2.52 -15.38 -9.07
C ASN A 144 -3.58 -16.43 -8.67
N GLN A 145 -4.69 -16.01 -8.07
CA GLN A 145 -5.82 -16.90 -7.79
C GLN A 145 -6.42 -17.46 -9.09
N ILE A 146 -6.64 -16.61 -10.11
CA ILE A 146 -7.10 -17.05 -11.44
C ILE A 146 -6.13 -18.07 -12.04
N GLU A 147 -4.81 -17.82 -11.97
CA GLU A 147 -3.78 -18.73 -12.48
C GLU A 147 -3.89 -20.12 -11.83
N HIS A 148 -4.10 -20.18 -10.51
CA HIS A 148 -4.34 -21.44 -9.81
C HIS A 148 -5.60 -22.16 -10.28
N CYS A 149 -6.66 -21.43 -10.67
CA CYS A 149 -7.90 -22.00 -11.17
C CYS A 149 -7.75 -22.60 -12.59
N ILE A 150 -7.17 -21.86 -13.54
CA ILE A 150 -7.09 -22.27 -14.96
C ILE A 150 -5.82 -23.02 -15.34
N GLY A 151 -4.79 -22.96 -14.48
CA GLY A 151 -3.48 -23.53 -14.73
C GLY A 151 -2.58 -22.68 -15.65
N PRO A 152 -1.28 -22.98 -15.67
CA PRO A 152 -0.26 -22.11 -16.28
C PRO A 152 -0.40 -21.99 -17.81
N SER A 153 -0.87 -23.06 -18.48
CA SER A 153 -1.02 -23.03 -19.94
C SER A 153 -2.14 -22.10 -20.39
N ALA A 154 -3.29 -22.10 -19.70
CA ALA A 154 -4.40 -21.22 -20.00
C ALA A 154 -4.08 -19.77 -19.59
N TYR A 155 -3.35 -19.60 -18.49
CA TYR A 155 -2.87 -18.29 -18.06
C TYR A 155 -1.90 -17.65 -19.07
N ALA A 156 -0.99 -18.43 -19.67
CA ALA A 156 -0.13 -17.95 -20.76
C ALA A 156 -0.95 -17.54 -22.01
N ALA A 157 -2.05 -18.25 -22.31
CA ALA A 157 -2.95 -17.86 -23.39
C ALA A 157 -3.71 -16.56 -23.07
N ALA A 158 -4.11 -16.35 -21.80
CA ALA A 158 -4.67 -15.09 -21.33
C ALA A 158 -3.67 -13.93 -21.47
N GLU A 159 -2.38 -14.18 -21.23
CA GLU A 159 -1.33 -13.17 -21.42
C GLU A 159 -1.25 -12.69 -22.86
N LEU A 160 -1.24 -13.62 -23.83
CA LEU A 160 -1.28 -13.27 -25.26
C LEU A 160 -2.56 -12.51 -25.63
N MET A 161 -3.70 -12.92 -25.06
CA MET A 161 -4.97 -12.21 -25.27
C MET A 161 -4.91 -10.77 -24.71
N SER A 162 -4.28 -10.56 -23.55
CA SER A 162 -4.12 -9.24 -22.94
C SER A 162 -3.33 -8.26 -23.83
N GLU A 163 -2.39 -8.75 -24.63
CA GLU A 163 -1.62 -7.92 -25.55
C GLU A 163 -2.50 -7.30 -26.63
N SER A 164 -3.50 -8.05 -27.11
CA SER A 164 -4.48 -7.55 -28.07
C SER A 164 -5.46 -6.55 -27.44
N MET A 165 -5.75 -6.69 -26.15
CA MET A 165 -6.66 -5.83 -25.40
C MET A 165 -6.04 -4.52 -24.92
N THR A 166 -4.71 -4.44 -24.91
CA THR A 166 -4.01 -3.26 -24.42
C THR A 166 -4.24 -2.10 -25.36
N VAL A 167 -4.83 -1.00 -24.86
CA VAL A 167 -5.03 0.20 -25.67
C VAL A 167 -3.66 0.72 -26.12
N PRO A 168 -3.40 0.82 -27.44
CA PRO A 168 -2.15 1.38 -27.94
C PRO A 168 -2.05 2.84 -27.49
N LYS A 169 -0.88 3.23 -26.97
CA LYS A 169 -0.62 4.60 -26.51
C LYS A 169 -1.09 5.60 -27.58
N PRO A 170 -1.89 6.62 -27.25
CA PRO A 170 -1.77 7.87 -27.98
C PRO A 170 -0.33 8.35 -27.75
N ASP A 171 0.42 8.48 -28.83
CA ASP A 171 1.84 8.82 -28.82
C ASP A 171 2.06 10.05 -27.92
N THR A 172 2.75 9.89 -26.79
CA THR A 172 2.84 10.92 -25.74
C THR A 172 3.54 12.21 -26.22
N LYS A 173 4.25 12.14 -27.36
CA LYS A 173 4.81 13.30 -28.07
C LYS A 173 3.75 14.14 -28.80
N LEU A 174 2.63 13.55 -29.22
CA LEU A 174 1.50 14.24 -29.84
C LEU A 174 0.56 14.86 -28.81
N VAL A 175 0.34 14.22 -27.66
CA VAL A 175 -0.58 14.77 -26.64
C VAL A 175 -0.04 16.05 -25.98
N SER A 176 1.28 16.15 -25.77
CA SER A 176 1.90 17.38 -25.24
C SER A 176 1.97 18.54 -26.26
N SER A 177 1.90 18.26 -27.56
CA SER A 177 1.85 19.28 -28.62
C SER A 177 0.41 19.68 -28.99
N VAL A 178 -0.52 18.73 -29.02
CA VAL A 178 -1.96 18.97 -29.29
C VAL A 178 -2.64 19.71 -28.12
N ILE A 179 -2.32 19.41 -26.86
CA ILE A 179 -2.82 20.19 -25.71
C ILE A 179 -2.29 21.63 -25.73
N ARG A 180 -1.18 21.90 -26.43
CA ARG A 180 -0.61 23.25 -26.57
C ARG A 180 -1.14 24.03 -27.77
N GLU A 181 -1.68 23.35 -28.79
CA GLU A 181 -2.05 23.99 -30.07
C GLU A 181 -3.54 23.87 -30.46
N SER A 182 -4.35 22.98 -29.87
CA SER A 182 -5.72 22.71 -30.34
C SER A 182 -6.84 23.06 -29.36
N HIS A 183 -6.85 24.27 -28.80
CA HIS A 183 -8.10 24.85 -28.26
C HIS A 183 -8.32 26.31 -28.67
N PRO A 184 -8.96 26.52 -29.82
CA PRO A 184 -9.91 27.61 -29.96
C PRO A 184 -11.25 27.05 -30.48
N LEU A 185 -12.04 26.39 -29.62
CA LEU A 185 -13.42 26.03 -29.96
C LEU A 185 -14.37 26.27 -28.77
N GLY A 186 -14.94 27.48 -28.74
CA GLY A 186 -16.38 27.76 -28.55
C GLY A 186 -17.09 27.46 -27.22
N HIS A 187 -16.76 26.38 -26.51
CA HIS A 187 -17.50 25.95 -25.30
C HIS A 187 -16.60 25.73 -24.06
N GLY A 188 -15.31 26.04 -24.18
CA GLY A 188 -14.34 26.05 -23.07
C GLY A 188 -14.29 27.35 -22.26
N ALA A 189 -14.71 28.48 -22.83
CA ALA A 189 -14.57 29.80 -22.18
C ALA A 189 -15.35 29.90 -20.85
N LYS A 190 -16.54 29.27 -20.76
CA LYS A 190 -17.32 29.25 -19.51
C LYS A 190 -16.78 28.25 -18.47
N ARG A 191 -16.02 27.22 -18.90
CA ARG A 191 -15.49 26.17 -18.02
C ARG A 191 -14.13 26.53 -17.43
N GLY A 192 -13.25 27.13 -18.24
CA GLY A 192 -12.00 27.75 -17.76
C GLY A 192 -12.28 28.88 -16.77
N ALA A 193 -13.22 29.78 -17.09
CA ALA A 193 -13.63 30.86 -16.18
C ALA A 193 -14.20 30.34 -14.85
N ARG A 194 -14.89 29.19 -14.84
CA ARG A 194 -15.42 28.60 -13.60
C ARG A 194 -14.32 27.99 -12.74
N TRP A 195 -13.30 27.39 -13.37
CA TRP A 195 -12.16 26.82 -12.66
C TRP A 195 -11.21 27.91 -12.13
N GLU A 196 -10.98 28.96 -12.94
CA GLU A 196 -10.24 30.17 -12.53
C GLU A 196 -10.97 30.88 -11.39
N ALA A 197 -12.30 31.09 -11.48
CA ALA A 197 -13.10 31.66 -10.40
C ALA A 197 -13.07 30.80 -9.12
N ARG A 198 -13.00 29.46 -9.23
CA ARG A 198 -12.88 28.58 -8.05
C ARG A 198 -11.48 28.63 -7.43
N ARG A 199 -10.43 28.83 -8.23
CA ARG A 199 -9.06 29.07 -7.74
C ARG A 199 -8.94 30.42 -7.08
N GLU A 200 -9.52 31.47 -7.69
CA GLU A 200 -9.56 32.81 -7.12
C GLU A 200 -10.33 32.80 -5.79
N ALA A 201 -11.51 32.17 -5.73
CA ALA A 201 -12.27 32.02 -4.48
C ALA A 201 -11.48 31.28 -3.38
N LYS A 202 -10.79 30.18 -3.72
CA LYS A 202 -9.92 29.48 -2.74
C LYS A 202 -8.71 30.30 -2.32
N GLN A 203 -8.14 31.10 -3.22
CA GLN A 203 -7.04 32.01 -2.89
C GLN A 203 -7.53 33.15 -1.98
N GLU A 204 -8.71 33.71 -2.25
CA GLU A 204 -9.36 34.71 -1.40
C GLU A 204 -9.67 34.15 -0.02
N GLU A 205 -10.26 32.94 0.07
CA GLU A 205 -10.53 32.25 1.34
C GLU A 205 -9.25 32.01 2.15
N THR A 206 -8.17 31.58 1.48
CA THR A 206 -6.86 31.37 2.11
C THR A 206 -6.23 32.70 2.56
N GLN A 207 -6.38 33.77 1.78
CA GLN A 207 -5.90 35.09 2.14
C GLN A 207 -6.70 35.69 3.30
N GLN A 208 -8.01 35.48 3.34
CA GLN A 208 -8.90 35.91 4.41
C GLN A 208 -8.56 35.19 5.72
N ALA A 209 -8.40 33.86 5.70
CA ALA A 209 -7.97 33.09 6.86
C ALA A 209 -6.62 33.59 7.42
N LYS A 210 -5.65 33.90 6.55
CA LYS A 210 -4.36 34.49 6.96
C LYS A 210 -4.47 35.90 7.53
N GLN A 211 -5.47 36.68 7.09
CA GLN A 211 -5.72 38.01 7.64
C GLN A 211 -6.41 37.92 9.01
N GLU A 212 -7.36 36.99 9.18
CA GLU A 212 -8.02 36.71 10.45
C GLU A 212 -7.00 36.23 11.50
N GLU A 213 -6.14 35.27 11.16
CA GLU A 213 -5.05 34.81 12.05
C GLU A 213 -4.12 35.96 12.47
N LYS A 214 -3.77 36.86 11.53
CA LYS A 214 -2.97 38.07 11.86
C LYS A 214 -3.71 39.07 12.72
N GLN A 215 -5.04 39.18 12.62
CA GLN A 215 -5.83 40.05 13.47
C GLN A 215 -5.94 39.48 14.89
N GLU A 216 -6.12 38.16 15.00
CA GLU A 216 -6.16 37.45 16.28
C GLU A 216 -4.82 37.58 17.02
N GLN A 217 -3.69 37.34 16.34
CA GLN A 217 -2.35 37.56 16.91
C GLN A 217 -2.14 39.01 17.39
N LYS A 218 -2.63 40.01 16.64
CA LYS A 218 -2.54 41.42 17.06
C LYS A 218 -3.44 41.74 18.26
N GLN A 219 -4.60 41.08 18.38
CA GLN A 219 -5.46 41.23 19.54
C GLN A 219 -4.85 40.57 20.77
N GLU A 220 -4.29 39.37 20.63
CA GLU A 220 -3.53 38.70 21.70
C GLU A 220 -2.33 39.53 22.15
N GLU A 221 -1.57 40.12 21.21
CA GLU A 221 -0.42 40.97 21.56
C GLU A 221 -0.87 42.25 22.30
N LYS A 222 -1.98 42.86 21.91
CA LYS A 222 -2.57 44.00 22.62
C LYS A 222 -3.07 43.61 24.02
N ALA A 223 -3.74 42.47 24.14
CA ALA A 223 -4.19 41.94 25.44
C ALA A 223 -3.00 41.65 26.36
N ARG A 224 -1.93 41.08 25.81
CA ARG A 224 -0.68 40.80 26.54
C ARG A 224 0.03 42.08 27.00
N LYS A 225 -0.02 43.16 26.21
CA LYS A 225 0.53 44.48 26.61
C LYS A 225 -0.36 45.24 27.59
N ALA A 226 -1.66 44.93 27.66
CA ALA A 226 -2.61 45.57 28.57
C ALA A 226 -2.61 44.94 29.98
N LEU A 227 -2.04 43.74 30.15
CA LEU A 227 -1.84 43.16 31.47
C LEU A 227 -0.77 43.96 32.22
N PRO A 228 -1.04 44.44 33.45
CA PRO A 228 -0.05 45.13 34.26
C PRO A 228 1.07 44.16 34.59
N ILE A 229 2.23 44.38 33.97
CA ILE A 229 3.44 43.60 34.19
C ILE A 229 3.95 43.90 35.61
N GLU A 230 3.67 43.02 36.56
CA GLU A 230 4.54 42.89 37.74
C GLU A 230 5.94 42.58 37.20
N ARG A 231 6.86 43.51 37.43
CA ARG A 231 8.23 43.48 36.92
C ARG A 231 8.97 42.26 37.49
N LEU A 232 8.94 41.16 36.77
CA LEU A 232 9.95 40.11 36.93
C LEU A 232 11.29 40.61 36.37
N PRO A 233 12.41 40.30 37.03
CA PRO A 233 13.73 40.81 36.66
C PRO A 233 14.09 40.36 35.24
N THR A 234 14.38 41.33 34.39
CA THR A 234 14.84 41.12 33.01
C THR A 234 16.22 40.50 33.04
N ILE A 235 16.32 39.20 32.76
CA ILE A 235 17.60 38.55 32.45
C ILE A 235 17.92 38.90 31.00
N THR A 236 18.78 39.90 30.81
CA THR A 236 19.42 40.18 29.53
C THR A 236 20.41 39.05 29.25
N TYR A 237 20.15 38.23 28.24
CA TYR A 237 21.15 37.32 27.70
C TYR A 237 22.09 38.13 26.82
N ASP A 238 23.37 38.09 27.18
CA ASP A 238 24.46 38.76 26.48
C ASP A 238 24.85 37.90 25.26
N ASP A 239 24.43 38.32 24.06
CA ASP A 239 24.62 37.59 22.79
C ASP A 239 26.10 37.46 22.36
N GLU A 240 27.04 38.09 23.09
CA GLU A 240 28.48 37.92 22.85
C GLU A 240 29.03 36.58 23.37
N GLU A 241 28.41 35.96 24.38
CA GLU A 241 28.95 34.74 24.99
C GLU A 241 28.73 33.52 24.08
N THR A 242 27.61 33.47 23.34
CA THR A 242 27.23 32.33 22.46
C THR A 242 28.17 32.17 21.25
N ARG A 243 28.77 33.26 20.74
CA ARG A 243 29.74 33.20 19.64
C ARG A 243 31.09 32.60 20.06
N SER A 244 31.45 32.69 21.34
CA SER A 244 32.71 32.12 21.85
C SER A 244 32.64 30.60 22.07
N HIS A 245 31.43 30.04 22.23
CA HIS A 245 31.23 28.63 22.57
C HIS A 245 31.00 27.72 21.37
N LEU A 246 30.69 28.28 20.20
CA LEU A 246 30.46 27.53 18.96
C LEU A 246 31.65 26.61 18.57
N PRO A 247 32.93 27.05 18.62
CA PRO A 247 34.05 26.14 18.38
C PRO A 247 34.19 25.04 19.44
N LYS A 248 33.83 25.31 20.71
CA LYS A 248 33.85 24.30 21.78
C LYS A 248 32.75 23.26 21.58
N MET A 249 31.55 23.67 21.16
CA MET A 249 30.46 22.75 20.83
C MET A 249 30.81 21.85 19.64
N LEU A 250 31.42 22.40 18.58
CA LEU A 250 31.87 21.60 17.43
C LEU A 250 32.96 20.59 17.84
N MET A 251 33.87 20.98 18.74
CA MET A 251 34.88 20.07 19.28
C MET A 251 34.25 18.93 20.09
N VAL A 252 33.26 19.23 20.95
CA VAL A 252 32.52 18.21 21.71
C VAL A 252 31.76 17.26 20.76
N LEU A 253 31.13 17.79 19.71
CA LEU A 253 30.45 16.97 18.70
C LEU A 253 31.45 16.06 17.97
N GLY A 254 32.62 16.58 17.60
CA GLY A 254 33.69 15.79 16.97
C GLY A 254 34.19 14.66 17.88
N VAL A 255 34.36 14.93 19.18
CA VAL A 255 34.73 13.90 20.17
C VAL A 255 33.63 12.85 20.32
N LEU A 256 32.36 13.23 20.34
CA LEU A 256 31.25 12.28 20.41
C LEU A 256 31.19 11.38 19.18
N VAL A 257 31.40 11.93 17.98
CA VAL A 257 31.46 11.15 16.72
C VAL A 257 32.68 10.21 16.72
N ALA A 258 33.84 10.66 17.21
CA ALA A 258 35.03 9.81 17.32
C ALA A 258 34.82 8.67 18.35
N ILE A 259 34.22 8.95 19.51
CA ILE A 259 33.85 7.93 20.50
C ILE A 259 32.87 6.94 19.87
N TRP A 260 31.85 7.41 19.15
CA TRP A 260 30.91 6.52 18.46
C TRP A 260 31.62 5.64 17.43
N GLY A 261 32.51 6.21 16.61
CA GLY A 261 33.30 5.47 15.63
C GLY A 261 34.25 4.43 16.24
N VAL A 262 34.85 4.72 17.39
CA VAL A 262 35.79 3.80 18.07
C VAL A 262 35.07 2.72 18.87
N PHE A 263 33.88 2.99 19.43
CA PHE A 263 33.20 2.02 20.30
C PHE A 263 32.05 1.26 19.62
N VAL A 264 31.36 1.86 18.65
CA VAL A 264 30.18 1.25 18.01
C VAL A 264 30.57 0.51 16.73
N LEU A 265 31.46 1.09 15.92
CA LEU A 265 31.87 0.49 14.65
C LEU A 265 32.60 -0.85 14.84
N PRO A 266 33.58 -0.98 15.77
CA PRO A 266 34.24 -2.26 15.98
C PRO A 266 33.28 -3.33 16.48
N LYS A 267 32.33 -2.97 17.35
CA LYS A 267 31.32 -3.90 17.88
C LYS A 267 30.36 -4.40 16.80
N ALA A 268 30.06 -3.59 15.79
CA ALA A 268 29.28 -4.01 14.63
C ALA A 268 30.05 -4.92 13.65
N THR A 269 31.39 -4.92 13.72
CA THR A 269 32.26 -5.70 12.82
C THR A 269 32.98 -6.87 13.48
N SER A 270 33.12 -6.88 14.82
CA SER A 270 33.86 -7.90 15.58
C SER A 270 32.99 -9.05 16.04
N ASP A 271 31.69 -8.83 16.16
CA ASP A 271 30.74 -9.89 16.48
C ASP A 271 30.44 -10.58 15.15
N GLY A 272 31.25 -11.59 14.81
CA GLY A 272 31.08 -12.39 13.61
C GLY A 272 29.62 -12.81 13.45
N ILE A 273 29.12 -12.78 12.21
CA ILE A 273 27.74 -13.15 11.87
C ILE A 273 27.41 -14.45 12.62
N PRO A 274 26.45 -14.45 13.55
CA PRO A 274 26.20 -15.62 14.37
C PRO A 274 25.71 -16.75 13.46
N VAL A 275 26.55 -17.75 13.22
CA VAL A 275 26.19 -18.88 12.36
C VAL A 275 25.44 -19.89 13.23
N LEU A 276 24.10 -19.87 13.13
CA LEU A 276 23.25 -20.93 13.64
C LEU A 276 23.22 -22.07 12.63
N THR A 277 23.64 -23.26 13.04
CA THR A 277 23.59 -24.47 12.23
C THR A 277 22.35 -25.31 12.60
N MET A 278 21.86 -26.13 11.67
CA MET A 278 20.64 -26.96 11.82
C MET A 278 20.64 -27.83 13.08
N ASP A 279 21.82 -28.29 13.51
CA ASP A 279 22.02 -29.14 14.69
C ASP A 279 21.83 -28.42 16.03
N GLN A 280 21.84 -27.09 16.04
CA GLN A 280 21.63 -26.26 17.23
C GLN A 280 20.16 -25.94 17.48
N LEU A 281 19.27 -26.23 16.52
CA LEU A 281 17.85 -26.02 16.66
C LEU A 281 17.14 -27.29 17.11
N PRO A 282 15.95 -27.16 17.72
CA PRO A 282 15.13 -28.29 18.09
C PRO A 282 14.89 -29.15 16.86
N ARG A 283 15.14 -30.47 16.96
CA ARG A 283 14.89 -31.39 15.86
C ARG A 283 13.38 -31.47 15.62
N ASN A 284 12.90 -30.73 14.66
CA ASN A 284 11.52 -30.75 14.20
C ASN A 284 11.53 -30.99 12.69
N SER A 285 10.79 -32.01 12.25
CA SER A 285 10.72 -32.39 10.84
C SER A 285 10.08 -31.29 9.98
N ALA A 286 9.28 -30.40 10.59
CA ALA A 286 8.62 -29.33 9.88
C ALA A 286 9.60 -28.27 9.36
N ILE A 287 10.83 -28.18 9.88
CA ILE A 287 11.82 -27.20 9.43
C ILE A 287 12.64 -27.78 8.28
N VAL A 288 12.41 -27.26 7.07
CA VAL A 288 13.07 -27.74 5.84
C VAL A 288 14.38 -26.99 5.58
N ARG A 289 14.39 -25.67 5.85
CA ARG A 289 15.54 -24.81 5.53
C ARG A 289 15.70 -23.69 6.55
N ILE A 290 16.95 -23.32 6.85
CA ILE A 290 17.28 -22.15 7.67
C ILE A 290 18.21 -21.25 6.88
N GLU A 291 17.94 -19.95 6.96
CA GLU A 291 18.73 -18.92 6.33
C GLU A 291 19.06 -17.83 7.35
N ALA A 292 20.35 -17.72 7.68
CA ALA A 292 20.90 -16.76 8.62
C ALA A 292 21.05 -15.38 7.95
N ARG A 293 20.15 -14.43 8.24
CA ARG A 293 20.22 -13.05 7.72
C ARG A 293 20.06 -12.01 8.85
N PRO A 294 21.14 -11.71 9.60
CA PRO A 294 21.08 -10.72 10.68
C PRO A 294 20.40 -9.42 10.22
N PRO A 295 19.48 -8.85 11.01
CA PRO A 295 19.21 -9.17 12.42
C PRO A 295 18.20 -10.30 12.66
N SER A 296 17.68 -10.98 11.63
CA SER A 296 16.60 -11.98 11.76
C SER A 296 17.01 -13.37 11.24
N LEU A 297 16.46 -14.41 11.85
CA LEU A 297 16.60 -15.78 11.38
C LEU A 297 15.40 -16.13 10.49
N PHE A 298 15.62 -16.65 9.28
CA PHE A 298 14.56 -17.01 8.35
C PHE A 298 14.47 -18.54 8.31
N LEU A 299 13.30 -19.10 8.60
CA LEU A 299 13.06 -20.54 8.60
C LEU A 299 11.97 -20.87 7.58
N ALA A 300 12.27 -21.78 6.66
CA ALA A 300 11.27 -22.37 5.77
C ALA A 300 10.72 -23.63 6.41
N VAL A 301 9.40 -23.71 6.51
CA VAL A 301 8.68 -24.86 7.06
C VAL A 301 7.97 -25.63 5.94
N SER A 302 7.81 -26.94 6.13
CA SER A 302 7.01 -27.80 5.26
C SER A 302 5.53 -27.54 5.49
N ASP A 303 4.78 -27.25 4.44
CA ASP A 303 3.37 -26.93 4.52
C ASP A 303 2.57 -28.09 5.17
N ASP A 304 2.73 -29.32 4.65
CA ASP A 304 2.02 -30.50 5.14
C ASP A 304 2.29 -30.77 6.63
N GLU A 305 3.55 -30.70 7.02
CA GLU A 305 3.93 -30.95 8.42
C GLU A 305 3.46 -29.84 9.33
N TRP A 306 3.62 -28.57 8.91
CA TRP A 306 3.18 -27.41 9.67
C TRP A 306 1.67 -27.45 9.95
N TRP A 307 0.86 -27.84 8.95
CA TRP A 307 -0.58 -27.93 9.10
C TRP A 307 -1.04 -29.18 9.86
N SER A 308 -0.24 -30.25 9.85
CA SER A 308 -0.51 -31.45 10.67
C SER A 308 -0.30 -31.22 12.16
N MET A 309 0.51 -30.23 12.54
CA MET A 309 0.80 -29.90 13.95
C MET A 309 -0.38 -29.23 14.65
N ALA A 310 -0.61 -29.63 15.89
CA ALA A 310 -1.57 -28.94 16.75
C ALA A 310 -1.12 -27.48 16.97
N ARG A 311 -2.08 -26.59 17.21
CA ARG A 311 -1.79 -25.16 17.45
C ARG A 311 -0.77 -24.96 18.58
N ALA A 312 -0.94 -25.67 19.69
CA ALA A 312 -0.05 -25.59 20.85
C ALA A 312 1.39 -26.01 20.48
N GLU A 313 1.55 -27.05 19.65
CA GLU A 313 2.87 -27.52 19.18
C GLU A 313 3.54 -26.47 18.28
N ARG A 314 2.77 -25.78 17.43
CA ARG A 314 3.29 -24.68 16.60
C ARG A 314 3.76 -23.50 17.45
N GLU A 315 2.98 -23.10 18.45
CA GLU A 315 3.33 -22.01 19.38
C GLU A 315 4.58 -22.36 20.22
N GLU A 316 4.69 -23.60 20.69
CA GLU A 316 5.86 -24.11 21.42
C GLU A 316 7.11 -24.09 20.52
N LEU A 317 7.02 -24.62 19.30
CA LEU A 317 8.10 -24.61 18.33
C LEU A 317 8.59 -23.19 18.02
N MET A 318 7.67 -22.25 17.78
CA MET A 318 8.01 -20.85 17.51
C MET A 318 8.71 -20.20 18.71
N THR A 319 8.27 -20.52 19.93
CA THR A 319 8.84 -19.99 21.16
C THR A 319 10.26 -20.54 21.39
N GLU A 320 10.46 -21.84 21.20
CA GLU A 320 11.76 -22.50 21.39
C GLU A 320 12.81 -22.03 20.38
N ILE A 321 12.42 -21.89 19.11
CA ILE A 321 13.29 -21.36 18.05
C ILE A 321 13.57 -19.87 18.28
N GLY A 322 12.56 -19.10 18.69
CA GLY A 322 12.72 -17.68 19.03
C GLY A 322 13.72 -17.47 20.17
N ALA A 323 13.64 -18.31 21.22
CA ALA A 323 14.58 -18.31 22.33
C ALA A 323 15.99 -18.67 21.86
N THR A 324 16.14 -19.76 21.11
CA THR A 324 17.43 -20.21 20.55
C THR A 324 18.08 -19.15 19.66
N ALA A 325 17.30 -18.53 18.77
CA ALA A 325 17.75 -17.43 17.92
C ALA A 325 18.21 -16.22 18.74
N SER A 326 17.49 -15.87 19.80
CA SER A 326 17.87 -14.78 20.70
C SER A 326 19.18 -15.05 21.44
N VAL A 327 19.42 -16.29 21.91
CA VAL A 327 20.69 -16.68 22.53
C VAL A 327 21.85 -16.56 21.54
N ALA A 328 21.60 -16.90 20.27
CA ALA A 328 22.57 -16.74 19.20
C ALA A 328 22.77 -15.28 18.72
N GLY A 329 22.07 -14.29 19.30
CA GLY A 329 22.26 -12.88 18.96
C GLY A 329 21.37 -12.34 17.84
N TYR A 330 20.37 -13.11 17.38
CA TYR A 330 19.33 -12.62 16.49
C TYR A 330 18.28 -11.82 17.26
N LYS A 331 17.65 -10.83 16.60
CA LYS A 331 16.53 -10.07 17.17
C LYS A 331 15.20 -10.82 17.13
N GLY A 332 15.11 -11.89 16.33
CA GLY A 332 13.91 -12.71 16.20
C GLY A 332 14.01 -13.71 15.04
N ALA A 333 13.00 -14.56 14.92
CA ALA A 333 12.85 -15.56 13.88
C ALA A 333 11.59 -15.28 13.05
N GLN A 334 11.67 -15.52 11.74
CA GLN A 334 10.57 -15.40 10.78
C GLN A 334 10.37 -16.75 10.10
N PHE A 335 9.12 -17.22 10.08
CA PHE A 335 8.73 -18.51 9.52
C PHE A 335 8.02 -18.30 8.19
N PHE A 336 8.40 -19.06 7.18
CA PHE A 336 7.85 -19.00 5.83
C PHE A 336 7.44 -20.38 5.36
N LEU A 337 6.30 -20.46 4.68
CA LEU A 337 5.89 -21.63 3.92
C LEU A 337 6.70 -21.72 2.61
N HIS A 338 6.56 -22.83 1.88
CA HIS A 338 7.32 -23.01 0.64
C HIS A 338 7.01 -21.93 -0.42
N ASP A 339 5.77 -21.44 -0.43
CA ASP A 339 5.27 -20.35 -1.30
C ASP A 339 5.82 -18.95 -0.96
N GLY A 340 6.58 -18.81 0.14
CA GLY A 340 7.10 -17.54 0.63
C GLY A 340 6.14 -16.75 1.53
N THR A 341 4.97 -17.31 1.86
CA THR A 341 4.01 -16.71 2.78
C THR A 341 4.54 -16.75 4.20
N THR A 342 4.57 -15.59 4.87
CA THR A 342 5.00 -15.49 6.27
C THR A 342 3.93 -16.05 7.20
N VAL A 343 4.27 -17.08 7.97
CA VAL A 343 3.35 -17.71 8.93
C VAL A 343 2.87 -16.74 10.01
N GLY A 344 3.69 -15.74 10.37
CA GLY A 344 3.33 -14.70 11.34
C GLY A 344 2.13 -13.82 10.96
N ARG A 345 1.85 -13.64 9.66
CA ARG A 345 0.66 -12.91 9.18
C ARG A 345 -0.64 -13.69 9.47
N TRP A 346 -0.56 -15.02 9.55
CA TRP A 346 -1.71 -15.89 9.78
C TRP A 346 -2.17 -15.88 11.25
N LEU A 347 -1.26 -15.70 12.20
CA LEU A 347 -1.60 -15.59 13.63
C LEU A 347 -2.41 -14.33 13.96
N GLU A 348 -2.15 -13.21 13.27
CA GLU A 348 -2.94 -11.98 13.39
C GLU A 348 -4.39 -12.19 12.91
N SER A 349 -4.60 -12.95 11.82
CA SER A 349 -5.94 -13.24 11.28
C SER A 349 -6.77 -14.23 12.12
N THR A 350 -6.13 -15.05 12.96
CA THR A 350 -6.78 -16.09 13.79
C THR A 350 -6.94 -15.67 15.26
N GLY A 351 -6.71 -14.39 15.56
CA GLY A 351 -6.91 -13.81 16.89
C GLY A 351 -5.84 -14.16 17.92
N CYS A 352 -4.66 -14.62 17.51
CA CYS A 352 -3.56 -14.92 18.43
C CYS A 352 -2.42 -13.90 18.31
N TRP A 353 -2.18 -13.18 19.39
CA TRP A 353 -1.11 -12.19 19.48
C TRP A 353 0.21 -12.87 19.83
N LEU A 354 1.19 -12.85 18.92
CA LEU A 354 2.58 -12.96 19.32
C LEU A 354 2.93 -11.71 20.13
N ALA A 355 3.41 -11.90 21.36
CA ALA A 355 3.90 -10.80 22.18
C ALA A 355 4.92 -9.99 21.37
N LYS A 356 4.71 -8.67 21.27
CA LYS A 356 5.62 -7.75 20.58
C LYS A 356 7.07 -8.05 21.00
N PRO A 357 8.04 -8.02 20.06
CA PRO A 357 9.43 -8.26 20.40
C PRO A 357 9.83 -7.38 21.58
N ILE A 358 10.31 -8.02 22.65
CA ILE A 358 10.76 -7.36 23.87
C ILE A 358 11.88 -6.40 23.47
N LYS A 359 11.68 -5.09 23.71
CA LYS A 359 12.73 -4.10 23.48
C LYS A 359 13.93 -4.48 24.34
N PRO A 360 15.15 -4.56 23.79
CA PRO A 360 16.34 -4.82 24.60
C PRO A 360 16.44 -3.72 25.66
N GLY A 361 16.27 -4.09 26.94
CA GLY A 361 16.36 -3.20 28.09
C GLY A 361 15.11 -3.05 28.97
N SER A 362 13.97 -3.71 28.69
CA SER A 362 12.84 -3.69 29.63
C SER A 362 13.15 -4.56 30.87
N LYS A 363 13.36 -3.91 32.02
CA LYS A 363 13.47 -4.60 33.31
C LYS A 363 12.15 -5.30 33.65
N VAL A 364 12.20 -6.61 33.84
CA VAL A 364 11.13 -7.39 34.47
C VAL A 364 11.04 -6.91 35.93
N ARG A 365 9.92 -6.31 36.32
CA ARG A 365 9.59 -6.13 37.73
C ARG A 365 9.04 -7.47 38.23
N SER A 366 9.75 -8.07 39.18
CA SER A 366 9.29 -9.17 40.02
C SER A 366 8.07 -8.77 40.84
#